data_AF-A0A0N0V2W5-F1
#
_entry.id   AF-A0A0N0V2W5-F1
#
_cell.length_a   1.000
_cell.length_b   1.000
_cell.length_c   1.000
_cell.angle_alpha   90.00
_cell.angle_beta   90.00
_cell.angle_gamma   90.00
#
_symmetry.space_group_name_H-M   'P 1'
#
loop_
_entity.id
_entity.type
_entity.pdbx_description
1 polymer ?
#
loop_
_entity_poly.entity_id
_entity_poly.type
_entity_poly.pdbx_seq_one_letter_code
_entity_poly.pdbx_strand_id
1 'polypeptide(L)'
;INNLQYRLRKAQEKYKMKNTYKVTIEKDKFSIEYDAVYYENSAKYDGKYVFETTVHKNVLTTKEVRDTYKQLQAVEHAFKDIKTDKLQTRPIYHRLASQTRGHIFVSMFAYVVIQELENKIFPWLKEDAQKKEKLSINDIFEELKMIKLCVLSCGKNIHDEIKTTQLTKTQKKIFELLNIKEEILAA
;
A
#
# COMPACT_ATOMS: atom_id res chain seq x y z
N ILE A 1 -41.05 3.58 -28.15
CA ILE A 1 -40.30 4.62 -27.40
C ILE A 1 -39.20 4.00 -26.53
N ASN A 2 -39.50 3.05 -25.63
CA ASN A 2 -38.50 2.42 -24.73
C ASN A 2 -37.31 1.75 -25.45
N ASN A 3 -37.54 1.04 -26.57
CA ASN A 3 -36.45 0.40 -27.33
C ASN A 3 -35.51 1.44 -27.98
N LEU A 4 -36.05 2.55 -28.50
CA LEU A 4 -35.27 3.63 -29.11
C LEU A 4 -34.41 4.37 -28.07
N GLN A 5 -34.98 4.68 -26.91
CA GLN A 5 -34.23 5.29 -25.80
C GLN A 5 -33.09 4.38 -25.30
N TYR A 6 -33.32 3.06 -25.25
CA TYR A 6 -32.28 2.10 -24.90
C TYR A 6 -31.15 2.05 -25.94
N ARG A 7 -31.48 1.99 -27.23
CA ARG A 7 -30.48 2.01 -28.32
C ARG A 7 -29.68 3.31 -28.35
N LEU A 8 -30.33 4.44 -28.06
CA LEU A 8 -29.69 5.74 -27.93
C LEU A 8 -28.66 5.75 -26.78
N ARG A 9 -29.04 5.30 -25.58
CA ARG A 9 -28.12 5.20 -24.44
C ARG A 9 -26.90 4.33 -24.77
N LYS A 10 -27.14 3.15 -25.36
CA LYS A 10 -26.08 2.24 -25.78
C LYS A 10 -25.13 2.87 -26.80
N ALA A 11 -25.65 3.67 -27.73
CA ALA A 11 -24.84 4.42 -28.70
C ALA A 11 -24.04 5.54 -28.01
N GLN A 12 -24.67 6.32 -27.13
CA GLN A 12 -24.02 7.39 -26.36
C GLN A 12 -22.88 6.85 -25.48
N GLU A 13 -23.06 5.67 -24.87
CA GLU A 13 -22.02 4.98 -24.10
C GLU A 13 -20.89 4.47 -24.99
N LYS A 14 -21.22 3.82 -26.12
CA LYS A 14 -20.22 3.30 -27.07
C LYS A 14 -19.32 4.41 -27.61
N TYR A 15 -19.90 5.57 -27.96
CA TYR A 15 -19.17 6.71 -28.52
C TYR A 15 -18.71 7.73 -27.48
N LYS A 16 -18.98 7.51 -26.18
CA LYS A 16 -18.63 8.42 -25.07
C LYS A 16 -19.13 9.86 -25.25
N MET A 17 -20.26 10.03 -25.94
CA MET A 17 -20.80 11.33 -26.37
C MET A 17 -21.98 11.83 -25.51
N LYS A 18 -22.27 11.15 -24.41
CA LYS A 18 -23.44 11.40 -23.55
C LYS A 18 -23.55 12.85 -23.08
N ASN A 19 -22.43 13.49 -22.76
CA ASN A 19 -22.45 14.84 -22.19
C ASN A 19 -22.47 15.94 -23.27
N THR A 20 -22.06 15.62 -24.50
CA THR A 20 -21.94 16.60 -25.60
C THR A 20 -23.22 16.71 -26.43
N TYR A 21 -23.95 15.61 -26.59
CA TYR A 21 -25.19 15.56 -27.38
C TYR A 21 -26.38 15.28 -26.49
N LYS A 22 -27.26 16.27 -26.35
CA LYS A 22 -28.56 16.13 -25.67
C LYS A 22 -29.57 15.64 -26.70
N VAL A 23 -30.13 14.46 -26.47
CA VAL A 23 -31.12 13.87 -27.38
C VAL A 23 -32.44 13.70 -26.64
N THR A 24 -33.47 14.34 -27.17
CA THR A 24 -34.83 14.30 -26.63
C THR A 24 -35.67 13.44 -27.57
N ILE A 25 -36.30 12.40 -27.01
CA ILE A 25 -37.17 11.47 -27.75
C ILE A 25 -38.55 11.52 -27.10
N GLU A 26 -39.50 12.16 -27.76
CA GLU A 26 -40.93 12.18 -27.42
C GLU A 26 -41.73 11.28 -28.39
N LYS A 27 -43.06 11.22 -28.25
CA LYS A 27 -43.92 10.37 -29.09
C LYS A 27 -43.79 10.71 -30.59
N ASP A 28 -43.73 12.00 -30.93
CA ASP A 28 -43.70 12.50 -32.32
C ASP A 28 -42.50 13.41 -32.63
N LYS A 29 -41.57 13.59 -31.68
CA LYS A 29 -40.43 14.49 -31.84
C LYS A 29 -39.12 13.81 -31.48
N PHE A 30 -38.16 13.89 -32.40
CA PHE A 30 -36.78 13.49 -32.20
C PHE A 30 -35.88 14.69 -32.46
N SER A 31 -35.21 15.19 -31.42
CA SER A 31 -34.29 16.33 -31.53
C SER A 31 -32.94 15.99 -30.94
N ILE A 32 -31.88 16.29 -31.69
CA ILE A 32 -30.50 16.22 -31.25
C ILE A 32 -30.00 17.64 -31.13
N GLU A 33 -29.58 18.02 -29.94
CA GLU A 33 -28.92 19.30 -29.67
C GLU A 33 -27.45 19.05 -29.35
N TYR A 34 -26.59 19.75 -30.08
CA TYR A 34 -25.15 19.76 -29.83
C TYR A 34 -24.81 20.89 -28.85
N ASP A 35 -24.29 20.52 -27.69
CA ASP A 35 -23.86 21.48 -26.67
C ASP A 35 -22.43 21.96 -26.98
N ALA A 36 -22.33 22.95 -27.86
CA ALA A 36 -21.06 23.53 -28.29
C ALA A 36 -20.26 24.11 -27.11
N VAL A 37 -20.94 24.72 -26.15
CA VAL A 37 -20.32 25.32 -24.96
C VAL A 37 -19.69 24.25 -24.07
N TYR A 38 -20.40 23.14 -23.83
CA TYR A 38 -19.84 22.00 -23.10
C TYR A 38 -18.63 21.39 -23.82
N TYR A 39 -18.72 21.22 -25.15
CA TYR A 39 -17.62 20.69 -25.95
C TYR A 39 -16.38 21.56 -25.85
N GLU A 40 -16.49 22.86 -26.10
CA GLU A 40 -15.36 23.79 -26.04
C GLU A 40 -14.72 23.83 -24.65
N ASN A 41 -15.54 23.81 -23.59
CA ASN A 41 -15.02 23.77 -22.23
C ASN A 41 -14.30 22.44 -21.91
N SER A 42 -14.86 21.31 -22.35
CA SER A 42 -14.22 20.01 -22.18
C SER A 42 -12.91 19.91 -22.98
N ALA A 43 -12.89 20.44 -24.21
CA ALA A 43 -11.72 20.48 -25.08
C ALA A 43 -10.56 21.28 -24.45
N LYS A 44 -10.83 22.32 -23.65
CA LYS A 44 -9.79 23.05 -22.89
C LYS A 44 -9.04 22.17 -21.90
N TYR A 45 -9.66 21.09 -21.42
CA TYR A 45 -9.07 20.15 -20.46
C TYR A 45 -8.51 18.90 -21.13
N ASP A 46 -8.71 18.73 -22.43
CA ASP A 46 -8.19 17.57 -23.15
C ASP A 46 -6.65 17.55 -23.11
N GLY A 47 -6.08 16.40 -22.81
CA GLY A 47 -4.64 16.23 -22.56
C GLY A 47 -4.10 16.87 -21.27
N LYS A 48 -4.93 17.47 -20.40
CA LYS A 48 -4.50 18.04 -19.12
C LYS A 48 -4.82 17.11 -17.96
N TYR A 49 -3.91 17.05 -16.99
CA TYR A 49 -4.11 16.33 -15.74
C TYR A 49 -4.70 17.29 -14.71
N VAL A 50 -6.01 17.18 -14.46
CA VAL A 50 -6.75 18.09 -13.57
C VAL A 50 -7.00 17.40 -12.23
N PHE A 51 -6.74 18.10 -11.13
CA PHE A 51 -7.06 17.67 -9.77
C PHE A 51 -8.13 18.56 -9.19
N GLU A 52 -9.15 17.95 -8.60
CA GLU A 52 -10.11 18.62 -7.74
C GLU A 52 -9.82 18.24 -6.29
N THR A 53 -9.69 19.23 -5.42
CA THR A 53 -9.42 19.01 -3.99
C THR A 53 -10.24 19.99 -3.16
N THR A 54 -10.68 19.53 -2.00
CA THR A 54 -11.36 20.35 -0.98
C THR A 54 -10.36 21.15 -0.14
N VAL A 55 -9.05 20.90 -0.29
CA VAL A 55 -8.01 21.58 0.48
C VAL A 55 -7.86 23.02 -0.01
N HIS A 56 -7.92 23.97 0.93
CA HIS A 56 -7.72 25.39 0.63
C HIS A 56 -6.28 25.69 0.22
N LYS A 57 -6.12 26.67 -0.70
CA LYS A 57 -4.81 27.12 -1.22
C LYS A 57 -3.85 27.62 -0.13
N ASN A 58 -4.37 28.05 1.02
CA ASN A 58 -3.56 28.51 2.16
C ASN A 58 -2.91 27.33 2.93
N VAL A 59 -3.39 26.09 2.71
CA VAL A 59 -2.88 24.89 3.37
C VAL A 59 -1.91 24.14 2.47
N LEU A 60 -2.29 23.91 1.20
CA LEU A 60 -1.43 23.28 0.20
C LEU A 60 -1.40 24.08 -1.09
N THR A 61 -0.21 24.26 -1.61
CA THR A 61 0.02 24.76 -2.96
C THR A 61 -0.39 23.71 -4.00
N THR A 62 -0.65 24.16 -5.23
CA THR A 62 -0.98 23.26 -6.36
C THR A 62 0.06 22.14 -6.56
N LYS A 63 1.34 22.45 -6.32
CA LYS A 63 2.43 21.48 -6.46
C LYS A 63 2.35 20.41 -5.37
N GLU A 64 2.12 20.82 -4.13
CA GLU A 64 2.00 19.89 -3.00
C GLU A 64 0.76 19.01 -3.15
N VAL A 65 -0.38 19.54 -3.59
CA VAL A 65 -1.58 18.74 -3.88
C VAL A 65 -1.26 17.62 -4.87
N ARG A 66 -0.57 17.94 -5.97
CA ARG A 66 -0.14 16.95 -6.96
C ARG A 66 0.81 15.92 -6.35
N ASP A 67 1.80 16.37 -5.57
CA ASP A 67 2.81 15.49 -5.01
C ASP A 67 2.20 14.55 -3.94
N THR A 68 1.27 15.02 -3.11
CA THR A 68 0.45 14.20 -2.21
C THR A 68 -0.43 13.21 -2.99
N TYR A 69 -1.08 13.64 -4.08
CA TYR A 69 -1.85 12.71 -4.91
C TYR A 69 -0.97 11.59 -5.48
N LYS A 70 0.25 11.91 -5.92
CA LYS A 70 1.20 10.89 -6.40
C LYS A 70 1.59 9.89 -5.34
N GLN A 71 1.61 10.26 -4.05
CA GLN A 71 1.86 9.32 -2.96
C GLN A 71 0.79 8.23 -2.85
N LEU A 72 -0.38 8.39 -3.47
CA LEU A 72 -1.40 7.31 -3.56
C LEU A 72 -0.85 6.06 -4.26
N GLN A 73 0.13 6.22 -5.17
CA GLN A 73 0.81 5.08 -5.78
C GLN A 73 1.51 4.19 -4.73
N ALA A 74 2.01 4.75 -3.63
CA ALA A 74 2.59 3.96 -2.55
C ALA A 74 1.54 3.08 -1.87
N VAL A 75 0.30 3.56 -1.75
CA VAL A 75 -0.83 2.79 -1.22
C VAL A 75 -1.19 1.64 -2.18
N GLU A 76 -1.19 1.88 -3.48
CA GLU A 76 -1.41 0.83 -4.48
C GLU A 76 -0.31 -0.24 -4.43
N HIS A 77 0.95 0.18 -4.31
CA HIS A 77 2.08 -0.72 -4.10
C HIS A 77 1.93 -1.54 -2.81
N ALA A 78 1.56 -0.91 -1.70
CA ALA A 78 1.28 -1.60 -0.44
C ALA A 78 0.21 -2.69 -0.60
N PHE A 79 -0.89 -2.36 -1.28
CA PHE A 79 -1.92 -3.36 -1.56
C PHE A 79 -1.42 -4.48 -2.47
N LYS A 80 -0.57 -4.19 -3.46
CA LYS A 80 0.01 -5.20 -4.33
C LYS A 80 0.93 -6.16 -3.56
N ASP A 81 1.77 -5.63 -2.67
CA ASP A 81 2.65 -6.41 -1.79
C ASP A 81 1.87 -7.35 -0.87
N ILE A 82 0.77 -6.84 -0.28
CA ILE A 82 -0.13 -7.63 0.56
C ILE A 82 -0.79 -8.75 -0.26
N LYS A 83 -1.27 -8.43 -1.47
CA LYS A 83 -2.11 -9.33 -2.26
C LYS A 83 -1.32 -10.40 -3.00
N THR A 84 -0.14 -10.06 -3.50
CA THR A 84 0.50 -10.84 -4.57
C THR A 84 2.01 -10.95 -4.41
N ASP A 85 2.72 -9.85 -4.18
CA ASP A 85 4.18 -9.88 -4.36
C ASP A 85 4.92 -10.47 -3.14
N LYS A 86 4.53 -10.08 -1.92
CA LYS A 86 5.27 -10.45 -0.69
C LYS A 86 4.50 -11.40 0.22
N LEU A 87 3.26 -11.07 0.54
CA LEU A 87 2.45 -11.83 1.50
C LEU A 87 1.50 -12.84 0.85
N GLN A 88 1.33 -12.77 -0.47
CA GLN A 88 0.57 -13.75 -1.26
C GLN A 88 -0.79 -14.12 -0.65
N THR A 89 -1.56 -13.13 -0.19
CA THR A 89 -2.85 -13.35 0.49
C THR A 89 -3.97 -13.89 -0.42
N ARG A 90 -3.66 -14.31 -1.65
CA ARG A 90 -4.63 -14.77 -2.64
C ARG A 90 -4.22 -16.06 -3.36
N PRO A 91 -5.13 -17.04 -3.56
CA PRO A 91 -6.48 -17.12 -3.00
C PRO A 91 -6.54 -18.10 -1.82
N ILE A 92 -6.74 -17.56 -0.61
CA ILE A 92 -7.16 -18.33 0.56
C ILE A 92 -8.68 -18.16 0.70
N TYR A 93 -9.43 -19.22 0.39
CA TYR A 93 -10.89 -19.22 0.37
C TYR A 93 -11.48 -19.41 1.78
N HIS A 94 -11.54 -18.32 2.54
CA HIS A 94 -12.19 -18.30 3.85
C HIS A 94 -13.71 -18.47 3.72
N ARG A 95 -14.32 -19.30 4.59
CA ARG A 95 -15.77 -19.56 4.59
C ARG A 95 -16.55 -18.61 5.49
N LEU A 96 -15.92 -18.13 6.57
CA LEU A 96 -16.53 -17.27 7.58
C LEU A 96 -15.98 -15.84 7.46
N ALA A 97 -16.86 -14.85 7.60
CA ALA A 97 -16.47 -13.44 7.56
C ALA A 97 -15.43 -13.06 8.63
N SER A 98 -15.48 -13.68 9.81
CA SER A 98 -14.50 -13.48 10.89
C SER A 98 -13.09 -13.91 10.50
N GLN A 99 -12.96 -15.03 9.78
CA GLN A 99 -11.66 -15.55 9.31
C GLN A 99 -11.06 -14.63 8.25
N THR A 100 -11.87 -14.11 7.32
CA THR A 100 -11.42 -13.11 6.34
C THR A 100 -10.89 -11.87 7.02
N ARG A 101 -11.58 -11.37 8.04
CA ARG A 101 -11.13 -10.19 8.81
C ARG A 101 -9.81 -10.46 9.54
N GLY A 102 -9.71 -11.61 10.23
CA GLY A 102 -8.49 -12.01 10.92
C GLY A 102 -7.30 -12.17 9.97
N HIS A 103 -7.51 -12.79 8.81
CA HIS A 103 -6.48 -12.95 7.80
C HIS A 103 -5.96 -11.60 7.29
N ILE A 104 -6.86 -10.70 6.85
CA ILE A 104 -6.48 -9.37 6.37
C ILE A 104 -5.76 -8.58 7.48
N PHE A 105 -6.20 -8.69 8.73
CA PHE A 105 -5.55 -8.05 9.86
C PHE A 105 -4.10 -8.52 10.04
N VAL A 106 -3.87 -9.84 10.07
CA VAL A 106 -2.51 -10.39 10.18
C VAL A 106 -1.65 -10.03 8.97
N SER A 107 -2.22 -10.02 7.76
CA SER A 107 -1.50 -9.59 6.56
C SER A 107 -1.12 -8.12 6.60
N MET A 108 -2.00 -7.25 7.10
CA MET A 108 -1.67 -5.84 7.29
C MET A 108 -0.54 -5.67 8.32
N PHE A 109 -0.59 -6.43 9.42
CA PHE A 109 0.48 -6.43 10.43
C PHE A 109 1.82 -6.90 9.86
N ALA A 110 1.82 -8.01 9.12
CA ALA A 110 3.02 -8.53 8.47
C ALA A 110 3.59 -7.51 7.45
N TYR A 111 2.72 -6.79 6.74
CA TYR A 111 3.16 -5.74 5.81
C TYR A 111 3.85 -4.58 6.53
N VAL A 112 3.35 -4.15 7.69
CA VAL A 112 4.01 -3.11 8.50
C VAL A 112 5.42 -3.56 8.91
N VAL A 113 5.60 -4.82 9.32
CA VAL A 113 6.92 -5.36 9.64
C VAL A 113 7.85 -5.33 8.42
N ILE A 114 7.36 -5.76 7.25
CA ILE A 114 8.10 -5.69 6.00
C ILE A 114 8.50 -4.23 5.72
N GLN A 115 7.55 -3.30 5.77
CA GLN A 115 7.79 -1.89 5.49
C GLN A 115 8.87 -1.30 6.40
N GLU A 116 8.87 -1.63 7.69
CA GLU A 116 9.93 -1.22 8.62
C GLU A 116 11.31 -1.78 8.24
N LEU A 117 11.38 -3.06 7.81
CA LEU A 117 12.62 -3.65 7.31
C LEU A 117 13.09 -2.94 6.03
N GLU A 118 12.18 -2.64 5.10
CA GLU A 118 12.55 -1.91 3.87
C GLU A 118 13.04 -0.49 4.15
N ASN A 119 12.46 0.18 5.14
CA ASN A 119 12.82 1.55 5.48
C ASN A 119 14.15 1.65 6.25
N LYS A 120 14.44 0.69 7.14
CA LYS A 120 15.58 0.77 8.08
C LYS A 120 16.74 -0.13 7.70
N ILE A 121 16.46 -1.34 7.21
CA ILE A 121 17.48 -2.37 6.96
C ILE A 121 17.96 -2.34 5.51
N PHE A 122 17.08 -2.10 4.52
CA PHE A 122 17.50 -2.09 3.12
C PHE A 122 18.47 -0.97 2.75
N PRO A 123 18.36 0.27 3.28
CA PRO A 123 19.37 1.30 3.01
C PRO A 123 20.75 0.87 3.50
N TRP A 124 20.82 0.30 4.71
CA TRP A 124 22.07 -0.23 5.27
C TRP A 124 22.64 -1.38 4.42
N LEU A 125 21.80 -2.34 3.99
CA LEU A 125 22.21 -3.42 3.09
C LEU A 125 22.72 -2.89 1.74
N LYS A 126 22.11 -1.82 1.21
CA LYS A 126 22.50 -1.22 -0.07
C LYS A 126 23.85 -0.50 0.02
N GLU A 127 24.13 0.15 1.15
CA GLU A 127 25.44 0.72 1.45
C GLU A 127 26.50 -0.38 1.58
N ASP A 128 26.15 -1.49 2.22
CA ASP A 128 27.06 -2.61 2.43
C ASP A 128 27.31 -3.44 1.16
N ALA A 129 26.39 -3.41 0.19
CA ALA A 129 26.55 -4.05 -1.11
C ALA A 129 27.72 -3.48 -1.95
N GLN A 130 28.31 -2.36 -1.54
CA GLN A 130 29.55 -1.82 -2.10
C GLN A 130 30.82 -2.50 -1.54
N LYS A 131 30.70 -3.29 -0.47
CA LYS A 131 31.79 -4.08 0.12
C LYS A 131 31.82 -5.50 -0.45
N LYS A 132 32.96 -6.18 -0.29
CA LYS A 132 33.20 -7.54 -0.83
C LYS A 132 32.25 -8.62 -0.28
N GLU A 133 31.71 -8.43 0.92
CA GLU A 133 30.75 -9.35 1.54
C GLU A 133 29.35 -8.75 1.45
N LYS A 134 28.55 -9.26 0.51
CA LYS A 134 27.16 -8.86 0.37
C LYS A 134 26.33 -9.59 1.40
N LEU A 135 25.87 -8.89 2.43
CA LEU A 135 24.81 -9.43 3.29
C LEU A 135 23.49 -9.45 2.52
N SER A 136 22.78 -10.56 2.61
CA SER A 136 21.41 -10.70 2.18
C SER A 136 20.45 -10.60 3.36
N ILE A 137 19.17 -10.42 3.08
CA ILE A 137 18.10 -10.48 4.09
C ILE A 137 18.11 -11.83 4.81
N ASN A 138 18.42 -12.92 4.08
CA ASN A 138 18.47 -14.24 4.67
C ASN A 138 19.60 -14.39 5.68
N ASP A 139 20.75 -13.73 5.44
CA ASP A 139 21.88 -13.72 6.38
C ASP A 139 21.53 -12.96 7.65
N ILE A 140 20.76 -11.87 7.53
CA ILE A 140 20.21 -11.16 8.68
C ILE A 140 19.25 -12.05 9.48
N PHE A 141 18.38 -12.81 8.80
CA PHE A 141 17.47 -13.73 9.48
C PHE A 141 18.23 -14.86 10.20
N GLU A 142 19.26 -15.44 9.57
CA GLU A 142 20.09 -16.46 10.22
C GLU A 142 20.87 -15.88 11.40
N GLU A 143 21.40 -14.66 11.30
CA GLU A 143 22.00 -13.95 12.44
C GLU A 143 21.01 -13.76 13.58
N LEU A 144 19.80 -13.26 13.31
CA LEU A 144 18.77 -13.05 14.34
C LEU A 144 18.32 -14.38 14.99
N LYS A 145 18.27 -15.46 14.20
CA LYS A 145 17.92 -16.81 14.69
C LYS A 145 18.96 -17.40 15.64
N MET A 146 20.20 -16.91 15.62
CA MET A 146 21.23 -17.30 16.60
C MET A 146 20.98 -16.71 17.99
N ILE A 147 20.14 -15.69 18.11
CA ILE A 147 19.74 -15.15 19.41
C ILE A 147 18.85 -16.18 20.10
N LYS A 148 19.40 -16.83 21.14
CA LYS A 148 18.69 -17.83 21.94
C LYS A 148 18.50 -17.30 23.34
N LEU A 149 17.30 -17.51 23.87
CA LEU A 149 16.94 -17.20 25.24
C LEU A 149 17.04 -18.49 26.05
N CYS A 150 17.98 -18.53 27.00
CA CYS A 150 18.20 -19.67 27.88
C CYS A 150 17.58 -19.35 29.25
N VAL A 151 16.56 -20.11 29.64
CA VAL A 151 16.00 -20.06 31.00
C VAL A 151 16.75 -21.06 31.85
N LEU A 152 17.45 -20.59 32.88
CA LEU A 152 18.19 -21.45 33.82
C LEU A 152 17.36 -21.66 35.08
N SER A 153 16.89 -22.89 35.29
CA SER A 153 16.22 -23.27 36.55
C SER A 153 17.26 -23.84 37.54
N CYS A 154 17.66 -23.04 38.54
CA CYS A 154 18.62 -23.46 39.56
C CYS A 154 17.95 -23.94 40.85
N GLY A 155 17.62 -25.23 40.93
CA GLY A 155 17.25 -25.90 42.19
C GLY A 155 16.00 -25.35 42.90
N LYS A 156 15.79 -25.75 44.17
CA LYS A 156 14.53 -25.56 44.93
C LYS A 156 14.04 -24.12 45.10
N ASN A 157 14.84 -23.12 44.77
CA ASN A 157 14.42 -21.72 44.72
C ASN A 157 14.39 -21.32 43.25
N ILE A 158 13.19 -21.18 42.69
CA ILE A 158 12.95 -20.80 41.29
C ILE A 158 13.36 -19.33 41.13
N HIS A 159 14.66 -19.10 40.93
CA HIS A 159 15.16 -17.93 40.25
C HIS A 159 15.33 -18.35 38.79
N ASP A 160 14.30 -18.07 37.98
CA ASP A 160 14.39 -18.21 36.54
C ASP A 160 15.32 -17.10 36.02
N GLU A 161 16.63 -17.33 36.03
CA GLU A 161 17.56 -16.42 35.37
C GLU A 161 17.47 -16.64 33.85
N ILE A 162 16.90 -15.65 33.16
CA ILE A 162 16.88 -15.57 31.71
C ILE A 162 18.24 -15.00 31.25
N LYS A 163 19.02 -15.80 30.53
CA LYS A 163 20.28 -15.35 29.91
C LYS A 163 20.19 -15.46 28.40
N THR A 164 20.46 -14.37 27.71
CA THR A 164 20.57 -14.33 26.24
C THR A 164 22.02 -14.50 25.80
N THR A 165 22.23 -15.02 24.59
CA THR A 165 23.56 -15.01 23.95
C THR A 165 24.07 -13.58 23.79
N GLN A 166 25.38 -13.34 23.96
CA GLN A 166 25.98 -12.03 23.68
C GLN A 166 25.75 -11.67 22.21
N LEU A 167 25.16 -10.49 21.97
CA LEU A 167 24.82 -10.04 20.62
C LEU A 167 26.08 -9.77 19.78
N THR A 168 26.08 -10.27 18.54
CA THR A 168 27.11 -10.00 17.54
C THR A 168 27.09 -8.52 17.12
N LYS A 169 28.17 -8.03 16.51
CA LYS A 169 28.24 -6.64 16.01
C LYS A 169 27.11 -6.34 15.02
N THR A 170 26.76 -7.31 14.19
CA THR A 170 25.67 -7.23 13.21
C THR A 170 24.32 -7.14 13.91
N GLN A 171 24.05 -8.02 14.89
CA GLN A 171 22.81 -8.01 15.66
C GLN A 171 22.61 -6.69 16.42
N LYS A 172 23.65 -6.16 17.07
CA LYS A 172 23.58 -4.85 17.75
C LYS A 172 23.22 -3.72 16.79
N LYS A 173 23.84 -3.71 15.60
CA LYS A 173 23.53 -2.72 14.57
C LYS A 173 22.08 -2.85 14.07
N ILE A 174 21.57 -4.08 13.92
CA ILE A 174 20.16 -4.31 13.57
C ILE A 174 19.23 -3.77 14.67
N PHE A 175 19.54 -4.02 15.94
CA PHE A 175 18.74 -3.55 17.07
C PHE A 175 18.72 -2.01 17.14
N GLU A 176 19.86 -1.37 16.90
CA GLU A 176 19.97 0.09 16.80
C GLU A 176 19.10 0.64 15.65
N LEU A 177 19.23 0.08 14.44
CA LEU A 177 18.44 0.50 13.27
C LEU A 177 16.93 0.32 13.48
N LEU A 178 16.53 -0.78 14.13
CA LEU A 178 15.13 -1.07 14.43
C LEU A 178 14.62 -0.35 15.69
N ASN A 179 15.49 0.36 16.42
CA ASN A 179 15.18 1.01 17.70
C ASN A 179 14.64 0.02 18.76
N ILE A 180 15.22 -1.18 18.80
CA ILE A 180 14.87 -2.24 19.75
C ILE A 180 15.79 -2.09 20.97
N LYS A 181 15.19 -1.97 22.16
CA LYS A 181 15.93 -1.95 23.42
C LYS A 181 16.48 -3.33 23.72
N GLU A 182 17.78 -3.43 24.00
CA GLU A 182 18.42 -4.68 24.42
C GLU A 182 17.82 -5.24 25.73
N GLU A 183 17.24 -4.37 26.57
CA GLU A 183 16.54 -4.71 27.82
C GLU A 183 15.36 -5.68 27.61
N ILE A 184 14.75 -5.70 26.42
CA ILE A 184 13.63 -6.61 26.09
C ILE A 184 14.09 -8.08 26.14
N LEU A 185 15.37 -8.35 25.91
CA LEU A 185 15.94 -9.70 25.94
C LEU A 185 16.31 -10.19 27.35
N ALA A 186 16.27 -9.30 28.35
CA ALA A 186 16.64 -9.57 29.73
C ALA A 186 15.42 -9.67 30.68
N ALA A 187 14.20 -9.51 30.14
CA ALA A 187 12.92 -9.65 30.85
C ALA A 187 12.31 -11.03 30.62
#